data_AF-A0AAI9GHR0-F1
#
_entry.id   AF-A0AAI9GHR0-F1
#
_cell.length_a   1.000
_cell.length_b   1.000
_cell.length_c   1.000
_cell.angle_alpha   90.00
_cell.angle_beta   90.00
_cell.angle_gamma   90.00
#
_symmetry.space_group_name_H-M   'P 1'
#
loop_
_entity.id
_entity.type
_entity.pdbx_description
1 polymer ?
#
loop_
_entity_poly.entity_id
_entity_poly.type
_entity_poly.pdbx_seq_one_letter_code
_entity_poly.pdbx_strand_id
1 'polypeptide(L)'
;MKNHLLSQYAKKLAICGAVLTIGAWLTGCSENAGFITQCKLQGGNTALCECAWDKMSEKYSTQYLVAVGKGNVIPPDRFTQEMRNAFIQCHRSK
;
A
#
# COMPACT_ATOMS: atom_id res chain seq x y z
N MET A 1 14.54 -34.67 7.06
CA MET A 1 13.60 -33.71 6.44
C MET A 1 13.43 -32.48 7.33
N LYS A 2 14.39 -31.53 7.32
CA LYS A 2 14.22 -30.24 8.02
C LYS A 2 15.18 -29.14 7.52
N ASN A 3 15.58 -29.18 6.25
CA ASN A 3 16.57 -28.23 5.68
C ASN A 3 16.02 -27.46 4.47
N HIS A 4 14.68 -27.38 4.29
CA HIS A 4 14.04 -26.74 3.13
C HIS A 4 13.38 -25.38 3.42
N LEU A 5 13.49 -24.86 4.65
CA LEU A 5 12.87 -23.59 5.06
C LEU A 5 13.78 -22.36 4.90
N LEU A 6 15.09 -22.55 4.74
CA LEU A 6 16.05 -21.44 4.60
C LEU A 6 16.33 -21.05 3.13
N SER A 7 15.83 -21.83 2.16
CA SER A 7 16.03 -21.58 0.72
C SER A 7 14.89 -20.79 0.04
N GLN A 8 13.86 -20.36 0.79
CA GLN A 8 12.78 -19.53 0.25
C GLN A 8 13.00 -18.02 0.47
N TYR A 9 13.96 -17.65 1.32
CA TYR A 9 14.26 -16.26 1.68
C TYR A 9 15.42 -15.64 0.90
N ALA A 10 16.26 -16.44 0.23
CA ALA A 10 17.48 -15.96 -0.44
C ALA A 10 17.38 -15.86 -1.98
N LYS A 11 16.22 -16.12 -2.59
CA LYS A 11 16.04 -16.17 -4.06
C LYS A 11 14.93 -15.30 -4.63
N LYS A 12 14.40 -14.33 -3.87
CA LYS A 12 13.40 -13.36 -4.36
C LYS A 12 14.00 -12.00 -4.72
N LEU A 13 15.21 -12.01 -5.28
CA LEU A 13 15.89 -10.83 -5.81
C LEU A 13 16.12 -10.97 -7.32
N ALA A 14 15.08 -11.38 -8.06
CA ALA A 14 15.05 -11.29 -9.51
C ALA A 14 13.61 -11.59 -9.96
N ILE A 15 13.20 -10.99 -11.09
CA ILE A 15 11.92 -11.21 -11.79
C ILE A 15 10.78 -10.29 -11.32
N CYS A 16 10.91 -8.99 -11.57
CA CYS A 16 9.78 -8.07 -11.76
C CYS A 16 9.46 -7.88 -13.27
N GLY A 17 9.58 -8.96 -14.05
CA GLY A 17 9.29 -8.98 -15.47
C GLY A 17 8.02 -9.77 -15.77
N ALA A 18 6.96 -9.04 -16.13
CA ALA A 18 5.84 -9.47 -16.97
C ALA A 18 5.08 -10.76 -16.61
N VAL A 19 3.94 -10.62 -15.91
CA VAL A 19 2.75 -11.49 -16.14
C VAL A 19 1.49 -10.61 -16.10
N LEU A 20 0.96 -10.33 -17.29
CA LEU A 20 -0.40 -9.87 -17.52
C LEU A 20 -1.34 -11.07 -17.42
N THR A 21 -2.20 -11.12 -16.40
CA THR A 21 -3.54 -11.76 -16.44
C THR A 21 -4.32 -11.40 -15.19
N ILE A 22 -5.45 -10.73 -15.42
CA ILE A 22 -6.66 -10.52 -14.58
C ILE A 22 -6.54 -11.11 -13.16
N GLY A 23 -6.17 -10.24 -12.22
CA GLY A 23 -5.86 -10.61 -10.84
C GLY A 23 -4.62 -9.89 -10.30
N ALA A 24 -4.40 -8.63 -10.70
CA ALA A 24 -3.29 -7.81 -10.25
C ALA A 24 -3.52 -7.31 -8.81
N TRP A 25 -3.72 -8.23 -7.88
CA TRP A 25 -3.61 -8.00 -6.47
C TRP A 25 -2.48 -8.90 -5.98
N LEU A 26 -1.45 -8.29 -5.38
CA LEU A 26 -0.52 -8.92 -4.42
C LEU A 26 0.90 -9.35 -4.83
N THR A 27 1.50 -8.87 -5.93
CA THR A 27 2.94 -9.12 -6.16
C THR A 27 3.73 -7.95 -6.77
N GLY A 28 3.38 -6.71 -6.42
CA GLY A 28 4.18 -5.53 -6.77
C GLY A 28 4.93 -4.97 -5.56
N CYS A 29 6.25 -4.81 -5.67
CA CYS A 29 7.16 -4.23 -4.70
C CYS A 29 6.61 -3.00 -3.96
N SER A 30 6.79 -2.96 -2.64
CA SER A 30 6.35 -1.92 -1.69
C SER A 30 4.83 -1.87 -1.41
N GLU A 31 4.48 -1.96 -0.12
CA GLU A 31 3.11 -1.82 0.41
C GLU A 31 2.43 -0.50 -0.05
N ASN A 32 3.25 0.51 -0.35
CA ASN A 32 2.85 1.82 -0.85
C ASN A 32 2.32 1.78 -2.31
N ALA A 33 2.88 0.94 -3.19
CA ALA A 33 2.53 0.93 -4.61
C ALA A 33 1.05 0.58 -4.87
N GLY A 34 0.50 -0.35 -4.08
CA GLY A 34 -0.93 -0.70 -4.15
C GLY A 34 -1.82 0.46 -3.74
N PHE A 35 -1.45 1.17 -2.66
CA PHE A 35 -2.19 2.34 -2.20
C PHE A 35 -2.14 3.49 -3.21
N ILE A 36 -0.95 3.84 -3.71
CA ILE A 36 -0.79 4.89 -4.73
C ILE A 36 -1.61 4.58 -5.98
N THR A 37 -1.61 3.33 -6.43
CA THR A 37 -2.38 2.90 -7.60
C THR A 37 -3.87 3.13 -7.38
N GLN A 38 -4.43 2.70 -6.24
CA GLN A 38 -5.84 2.91 -5.92
C GLN A 38 -6.19 4.40 -5.76
N CYS A 39 -5.30 5.17 -5.13
CA CYS A 39 -5.48 6.62 -4.98
C CYS A 39 -5.50 7.33 -6.35
N LYS A 40 -4.66 6.91 -7.30
CA LYS A 40 -4.67 7.43 -8.68
C LYS A 40 -5.96 7.11 -9.42
N LEU A 41 -6.47 5.89 -9.26
CA LEU A 41 -7.76 5.48 -9.84
C LEU A 41 -8.92 6.33 -9.32
N GLN A 42 -8.81 6.85 -8.10
CA GLN A 42 -9.79 7.75 -7.48
C GLN A 42 -9.59 9.23 -7.86
N GLY A 43 -8.67 9.54 -8.78
CA GLY A 43 -8.42 10.90 -9.28
C GLY A 43 -7.28 11.65 -8.58
N GLY A 44 -6.53 11.00 -7.67
CA GLY A 44 -5.34 11.57 -7.06
C GLY A 44 -4.14 11.62 -8.01
N ASN A 45 -3.27 12.62 -7.88
CA ASN A 45 -1.96 12.61 -8.54
C ASN A 45 -0.91 11.89 -7.68
N THR A 46 0.19 11.41 -8.29
CA THR A 46 1.24 10.64 -7.60
C THR A 46 1.70 11.32 -6.30
N ALA A 47 2.05 12.60 -6.35
CA ALA A 47 2.56 13.35 -5.19
C ALA A 47 1.52 13.47 -4.06
N LEU A 48 0.23 13.66 -4.41
CA LEU A 48 -0.85 13.69 -3.44
C LEU A 48 -1.03 12.34 -2.75
N CYS A 49 -0.99 11.26 -3.52
CA CYS A 49 -1.14 9.90 -3.02
C CYS A 49 0.04 9.48 -2.13
N GLU A 50 1.26 9.81 -2.53
CA GLU A 50 2.47 9.57 -1.75
C GLU A 50 2.44 10.36 -0.43
N CYS A 51 2.12 11.65 -0.48
CA CYS A 51 2.02 12.46 0.74
C CYS A 51 0.94 11.92 1.70
N ALA A 52 -0.23 11.52 1.19
CA ALA A 52 -1.28 10.97 2.02
C ALA A 52 -0.89 9.61 2.62
N TRP A 53 -0.16 8.79 1.86
CA TRP A 53 0.43 7.56 2.37
C TRP A 53 1.41 7.81 3.51
N ASP A 54 2.36 8.73 3.32
CA ASP A 54 3.33 9.12 4.34
C ASP A 54 2.62 9.55 5.64
N LYS A 55 1.65 10.47 5.54
CA LYS A 55 0.85 10.96 6.67
C LYS A 55 0.10 9.85 7.39
N MET A 56 -0.43 8.87 6.67
CA MET A 56 -1.11 7.72 7.28
C MET A 56 -0.10 6.74 7.89
N SER A 57 1.07 6.57 7.28
CA SER A 57 2.14 5.68 7.74
C SER A 57 2.85 6.20 9.00
N GLU A 58 2.81 7.52 9.25
CA GLU A 58 3.23 8.12 10.53
C GLU A 58 2.36 7.64 11.71
N LYS A 59 1.09 7.31 11.47
CA LYS A 59 0.11 6.94 12.52
C LYS A 59 -0.20 5.44 12.58
N TYR A 60 -0.15 4.76 11.44
CA TYR A 60 -0.50 3.35 11.32
C TYR A 60 0.61 2.61 10.61
N SER A 61 0.88 1.36 11.00
CA SER A 61 1.86 0.55 10.27
C SER A 61 1.41 0.35 8.82
N THR A 62 2.37 0.28 7.90
CA THR A 62 2.11 0.03 6.47
C THR A 62 1.31 -1.26 6.27
N GLN A 63 1.63 -2.30 7.05
CA GLN A 63 0.90 -3.57 7.05
C GLN A 63 -0.57 -3.40 7.45
N TYR A 64 -0.86 -2.56 8.45
CA TYR A 64 -2.21 -2.25 8.87
C TYR A 64 -2.97 -1.49 7.77
N LEU A 65 -2.36 -0.47 7.17
CA LEU A 65 -2.96 0.28 6.07
C LEU A 65 -3.31 -0.62 4.88
N VAL A 66 -2.41 -1.54 4.54
CA VAL A 66 -2.65 -2.57 3.51
C VAL A 66 -3.79 -3.50 3.90
N ALA A 67 -3.83 -3.95 5.17
CA ALA A 67 -4.89 -4.83 5.64
C ALA A 67 -6.27 -4.13 5.62
N VAL A 68 -6.35 -2.86 5.99
CA VAL A 68 -7.58 -2.05 5.90
C VAL A 68 -7.99 -1.89 4.44
N GLY A 69 -7.06 -1.53 3.56
CA GLY A 69 -7.34 -1.37 2.13
C GLY A 69 -7.81 -2.66 1.44
N LYS A 70 -7.46 -3.83 1.97
CA LYS A 70 -7.94 -5.14 1.52
C LYS A 70 -9.27 -5.57 2.18
N GLY A 71 -9.76 -4.83 3.16
CA GLY A 71 -10.93 -5.23 3.96
C GLY A 71 -10.66 -6.40 4.91
N ASN A 72 -9.39 -6.72 5.18
CA ASN A 72 -9.01 -7.82 6.09
C ASN A 72 -9.18 -7.43 7.57
N VAL A 73 -9.20 -6.14 7.87
CA VAL A 73 -9.37 -5.60 9.22
C VAL A 73 -10.36 -4.46 9.21
N ILE A 74 -11.12 -4.34 10.29
CA ILE A 74 -12.04 -3.22 10.50
C ILE A 74 -11.22 -2.00 10.95
N PRO A 75 -11.27 -0.89 10.21
CA PRO A 75 -10.60 0.34 10.63
C PRO A 75 -11.27 0.96 11.87
N PRO A 76 -10.54 1.70 12.73
CA PRO A 76 -11.17 2.46 13.80
C PRO A 76 -12.07 3.55 13.21
N ASP A 77 -13.09 3.98 13.96
CA ASP A 77 -14.10 4.94 13.48
C ASP A 77 -13.52 6.22 12.87
N ARG A 78 -12.38 6.66 13.39
CA ARG A 78 -11.70 7.89 12.92
C ARG A 78 -10.81 7.67 11.71
N PHE A 79 -10.51 6.44 11.31
CA PHE A 79 -9.58 6.13 10.21
C PHE A 79 -9.92 6.86 8.92
N THR A 80 -11.19 6.81 8.51
CA THR A 80 -11.67 7.45 7.28
C THR A 80 -11.54 8.98 7.35
N GLN A 81 -11.80 9.56 8.53
CA GLN A 81 -11.62 10.99 8.76
C GLN A 81 -10.14 11.38 8.72
N GLU A 82 -9.27 10.59 9.37
CA GLU A 82 -7.81 10.80 9.35
C GLU A 82 -7.24 10.68 7.94
N MET A 83 -7.67 9.68 7.17
CA MET A 83 -7.27 9.51 5.77
C MET A 83 -7.73 10.68 4.91
N ARG A 84 -8.98 11.14 5.07
CA ARG A 84 -9.47 12.36 4.40
C ARG A 84 -8.64 13.59 4.80
N ASN A 85 -8.33 13.74 6.08
CA ASN A 85 -7.52 14.86 6.57
C ASN A 85 -6.11 14.82 5.98
N ALA A 86 -5.49 13.64 5.86
CA ALA A 86 -4.20 13.46 5.20
C ALA A 86 -4.27 13.94 3.74
N PHE A 87 -5.30 13.54 2.99
CA PHE A 87 -5.49 14.02 1.62
C PHE A 87 -5.69 15.54 1.53
N ILE A 88 -6.50 16.14 2.42
CA ILE A 88 -6.73 17.59 2.44
C ILE A 88 -5.44 18.34 2.76
N GLN A 89 -4.66 17.89 3.76
CA GLN A 89 -3.40 18.50 4.14
C GLN A 89 -2.37 18.45 3.00
N CYS A 90 -2.28 17.31 2.33
CA CYS A 90 -1.38 17.12 1.20
C CYS A 90 -1.82 17.90 -0.06
N HIS A 91 -3.13 18.10 -0.24
CA HIS A 91 -3.64 18.91 -1.34
C HIS A 91 -3.36 20.40 -1.12
N ARG A 92 -3.45 20.89 0.12
CA ARG A 92 -3.14 22.29 0.50
C ARG A 92 -1.65 22.61 0.56
N SER A 93 -0.79 21.59 0.60
CA SER A 93 0.67 21.75 0.63
C SER A 93 1.30 21.84 -0.77
N LYS A 94 0.48 21.88 -1.84
CA LYS A 94 0.86 22.23 -3.21
C LYS A 94 0.46 23.66 -3.52
#